data_AF-A0A935P3A8-F1
#
_entry.id   AF-A0A935P3A8-F1
#
_cell.length_a   1.000
_cell.length_b   1.000
_cell.length_c   1.000
_cell.angle_alpha   90.00
_cell.angle_beta   90.00
_cell.angle_gamma   90.00
#
_symmetry.space_group_name_H-M   'P 1'
#
loop_
_entity.id
_entity.type
_entity.pdbx_description
1 polymer ?
#
loop_
_entity_poly.entity_id
_entity_poly.type
_entity_poly.pdbx_seq_one_letter_code
_entity_poly.pdbx_strand_id
1 'polypeptide(L)'
;MKGLLCYGLSIVGMVTVVLAVSKAWAMTVNYAVARLTLVNLLRSNPKGALQYCRSVPGTFFDSVAAAIVTASMAQTQDLKMIQSATYPSYDAGGMAVGTAWKMLLGKAKLGVGMAWGAVAAAVAAKVGVVPLVIFAIMTLLALGWLFWSKMESERIMVLARHEILPEVDRVFVEGRYA
;
A
#
# COMPACT_ATOMS: atom_id res chain seq x y z
N MET A 1 37.70 12.26 -10.35
CA MET A 1 37.05 11.20 -9.53
C MET A 1 35.95 11.70 -8.60
N LYS A 2 36.16 12.78 -7.81
CA LYS A 2 35.16 13.26 -6.82
C LYS A 2 33.78 13.60 -7.39
N GLY A 3 33.71 14.20 -8.58
CA GLY A 3 32.44 14.47 -9.25
C GLY A 3 31.67 13.21 -9.63
N LEU A 4 32.35 12.18 -10.13
CA LEU A 4 31.75 10.91 -10.57
C LEU A 4 31.08 10.17 -9.39
N LEU A 5 31.66 10.27 -8.19
CA LEU A 5 31.07 9.74 -6.95
C LEU A 5 29.81 10.50 -6.52
N CYS A 6 29.78 11.83 -6.67
CA CYS A 6 28.60 12.64 -6.34
C CYS A 6 27.44 12.35 -7.30
N TYR A 7 27.72 12.24 -8.59
CA TYR A 7 26.73 11.83 -9.60
C TYR A 7 26.23 10.41 -9.36
N GLY A 8 27.12 9.47 -9.05
CA GLY A 8 26.74 8.09 -8.71
C GLY A 8 25.79 8.02 -7.51
N LEU A 9 26.09 8.72 -6.42
CA LEU A 9 25.24 8.75 -5.22
C LEU A 9 23.85 9.32 -5.52
N SER A 10 23.77 10.39 -6.33
CA SER A 10 22.50 11.00 -6.71
C SER A 10 21.66 10.09 -7.62
N ILE A 11 22.28 9.38 -8.55
CA ILE A 11 21.58 8.43 -9.44
C ILE A 11 21.01 7.27 -8.62
N VAL A 12 21.81 6.70 -7.72
CA VAL A 12 21.34 5.61 -6.83
C VAL A 12 20.19 6.10 -5.94
N GLY A 13 20.30 7.32 -5.39
CA GLY A 13 19.23 7.96 -4.63
C GLY A 13 17.95 8.16 -5.45
N MET A 14 18.07 8.62 -6.70
CA MET A 14 16.93 8.79 -7.60
C MET A 14 16.26 7.44 -7.92
N VAL A 15 17.05 6.42 -8.30
CA VAL A 15 16.55 5.09 -8.67
C VAL A 15 15.80 4.45 -7.50
N THR A 16 16.33 4.54 -6.28
CA THR A 16 15.66 3.98 -5.09
C THR A 16 14.31 4.63 -4.82
N VAL A 17 14.18 5.95 -5.00
CA VAL A 17 12.89 6.66 -4.88
C VAL A 17 11.94 6.26 -6.00
N VAL A 18 12.40 6.19 -7.25
CA VAL A 18 11.57 5.78 -8.40
C VAL A 18 11.01 4.36 -8.20
N LEU A 19 11.83 3.42 -7.70
CA LEU A 19 11.37 2.07 -7.38
C LEU A 19 10.35 2.05 -6.23
N ALA A 20 10.45 2.96 -5.26
CA ALA A 20 9.47 3.08 -4.20
C ALA A 20 8.14 3.64 -4.73
N VAL A 21 8.20 4.65 -5.61
CA VAL A 21 7.02 5.24 -6.27
C VAL A 21 6.33 4.23 -7.18
N SER A 22 7.06 3.46 -7.97
CA SER A 22 6.45 2.46 -8.86
C SER A 22 5.74 1.35 -8.09
N LYS A 23 6.32 0.90 -6.96
CA LYS A 23 5.64 -0.02 -6.04
C LYS A 23 4.41 0.59 -5.39
N ALA A 24 4.48 1.85 -4.98
CA ALA A 24 3.33 2.55 -4.41
C ALA A 24 2.19 2.73 -5.42
N TRP A 25 2.49 2.97 -6.70
CA TRP A 25 1.48 3.00 -7.76
C TRP A 25 0.71 1.68 -7.88
N ALA A 26 1.40 0.54 -7.77
CA ALA A 26 0.75 -0.77 -7.76
C ALA A 26 -0.12 -1.01 -6.52
N MET A 27 0.13 -0.28 -5.43
CA MET A 27 -0.62 -0.35 -4.16
C MET A 27 -1.73 0.71 -4.05
N THR A 28 -1.90 1.58 -5.04
CA THR A 28 -2.98 2.57 -5.07
C THR A 28 -4.13 2.07 -5.94
N VAL A 29 -5.34 2.03 -5.36
CA VAL A 29 -6.55 1.58 -6.05
C VAL A 29 -7.65 2.63 -5.88
N ASN A 30 -8.44 2.84 -6.94
CA ASN A 30 -9.62 3.67 -6.85
C ASN A 30 -10.70 2.97 -6.01
N TYR A 31 -10.89 3.44 -4.77
CA TYR A 31 -11.80 2.83 -3.81
C TYR A 31 -13.25 2.75 -4.30
N ALA A 32 -13.76 3.79 -4.96
CA ALA A 32 -15.17 3.83 -5.38
C ALA A 32 -15.50 2.70 -6.36
N VAL A 33 -14.63 2.49 -7.35
CA VAL A 33 -14.78 1.42 -8.35
C VAL A 33 -14.54 0.05 -7.72
N ALA A 34 -13.48 -0.06 -6.91
CA ALA A 34 -13.08 -1.30 -6.26
C ALA A 34 -14.14 -1.82 -5.28
N ARG A 35 -14.72 -0.93 -4.47
CA ARG A 35 -15.81 -1.24 -3.54
C ARG A 35 -17.03 -1.77 -4.27
N LEU A 36 -17.50 -1.07 -5.31
CA LEU A 36 -18.68 -1.50 -6.08
C LEU A 36 -18.47 -2.89 -6.70
N THR A 37 -17.31 -3.09 -7.31
CA THR A 37 -16.93 -4.38 -7.92
C THR A 37 -16.90 -5.48 -6.87
N LEU A 38 -16.27 -5.22 -5.73
CA LEU A 38 -16.12 -6.21 -4.67
C LEU A 38 -17.46 -6.55 -4.00
N VAL A 39 -18.31 -5.56 -3.72
CA VAL A 39 -19.65 -5.80 -3.16
C VAL A 39 -20.52 -6.60 -4.15
N ASN A 40 -20.45 -6.29 -5.44
CA ASN A 40 -21.17 -7.05 -6.46
C ASN A 40 -20.67 -8.50 -6.55
N LEU A 41 -19.35 -8.71 -6.49
CA LEU A 41 -18.75 -10.04 -6.47
C LEU A 41 -19.14 -10.80 -5.19
N LEU A 42 -19.10 -10.18 -4.02
CA LEU A 42 -19.53 -10.80 -2.76
C LEU A 42 -20.99 -11.26 -2.83
N ARG A 43 -21.85 -10.51 -3.53
CA ARG A 43 -23.27 -10.84 -3.67
C ARG A 43 -23.56 -11.95 -4.69
N SER A 44 -22.75 -12.05 -5.75
CA SER A 44 -22.99 -12.95 -6.89
C SER A 44 -22.08 -14.18 -6.91
N ASN A 45 -20.78 -14.03 -6.64
CA ASN A 45 -19.80 -15.09 -6.61
C ASN A 45 -18.70 -14.77 -5.57
N PRO A 46 -18.87 -15.20 -4.31
CA PRO A 46 -17.96 -14.80 -3.26
C PRO A 46 -16.60 -15.51 -3.33
N LYS A 47 -16.51 -16.66 -4.00
CA LYS A 47 -15.22 -17.31 -4.35
C LYS A 47 -14.45 -16.44 -5.36
N GLY A 48 -15.16 -15.81 -6.30
CA GLY A 48 -14.61 -14.81 -7.22
C GLY A 48 -14.15 -13.52 -6.51
N ALA A 49 -14.86 -13.09 -5.47
CA ALA A 49 -14.44 -11.95 -4.64
C ALA A 49 -13.08 -12.20 -3.97
N LEU A 50 -12.83 -13.41 -3.45
CA LEU A 50 -11.52 -13.76 -2.88
C LEU A 50 -10.40 -13.74 -3.92
N GLN A 51 -10.66 -14.25 -5.13
CA GLN A 51 -9.68 -14.21 -6.23
C GLN A 51 -9.37 -12.78 -6.65
N TYR A 52 -10.40 -11.93 -6.73
CA TYR A 52 -10.23 -10.51 -7.04
C TYR A 52 -9.39 -9.81 -5.97
N CYS A 53 -9.66 -10.06 -4.68
CA CYS A 53 -8.84 -9.49 -3.62
C CYS A 53 -7.36 -9.89 -3.72
N ARG A 54 -7.07 -11.14 -4.10
CA ARG A 54 -5.69 -11.63 -4.29
C ARG A 54 -4.99 -11.07 -5.53
N SER A 55 -5.73 -10.49 -6.47
CA SER A 55 -5.16 -9.96 -7.72
C SER A 55 -4.41 -8.64 -7.53
N VAL A 56 -4.70 -7.89 -6.47
CA VAL A 56 -4.08 -6.59 -6.20
C VAL A 56 -3.52 -6.53 -4.76
N PRO A 57 -2.36 -7.18 -4.53
CA PRO A 57 -1.72 -7.23 -3.23
C PRO A 57 -1.18 -5.85 -2.80
N GLY A 58 -1.05 -5.66 -1.49
CA GLY A 58 -0.55 -4.42 -0.88
C GLY A 58 -1.62 -3.33 -0.74
N THR A 59 -2.89 -3.69 -0.83
CA THR A 59 -4.03 -2.76 -0.77
C THR A 59 -5.04 -3.20 0.29
N PHE A 60 -6.14 -2.46 0.47
CA PHE A 60 -7.23 -2.86 1.38
C PHE A 60 -7.81 -4.25 1.05
N PHE A 61 -7.62 -4.75 -0.17
CA PHE A 61 -8.04 -6.10 -0.56
C PHE A 61 -7.37 -7.20 0.25
N ASP A 62 -6.13 -7.01 0.72
CA ASP A 62 -5.45 -8.01 1.55
C ASP A 62 -6.17 -8.18 2.90
N SER A 63 -6.60 -7.07 3.50
CA SER A 63 -7.40 -7.07 4.74
C SER A 63 -8.75 -7.77 4.53
N VAL A 64 -9.42 -7.53 3.40
CA VAL A 64 -10.68 -8.19 3.08
C VAL A 64 -10.49 -9.67 2.76
N ALA A 65 -9.44 -10.04 2.02
CA ALA A 65 -9.10 -11.43 1.74
C ALA A 65 -8.82 -12.22 3.03
N ALA A 66 -8.08 -11.63 3.96
CA ALA A 66 -7.83 -12.22 5.28
C ALA A 66 -9.14 -12.47 6.03
N ALA A 67 -10.05 -11.49 6.05
CA ALA A 67 -11.37 -11.65 6.66
C ALA A 67 -12.20 -12.78 6.00
N ILE A 68 -12.26 -12.82 4.66
CA ILE A 68 -12.99 -13.87 3.92
C ILE A 68 -12.41 -15.26 4.23
N VAL A 69 -11.08 -15.40 4.23
CA VAL A 69 -10.43 -16.68 4.55
C VAL A 69 -10.73 -17.10 5.98
N THR A 70 -10.62 -16.20 6.95
CA THR A 70 -10.93 -16.51 8.35
C THR A 70 -12.40 -16.86 8.56
N ALA A 71 -13.33 -16.13 7.93
CA ALA A 71 -14.76 -16.46 7.96
C ALA A 71 -15.02 -17.87 7.39
N SER A 72 -14.35 -18.24 6.29
CA SER A 72 -14.47 -19.58 5.70
C SER A 72 -13.92 -20.69 6.60
N MET A 73 -12.90 -20.38 7.42
CA MET A 73 -12.32 -21.32 8.37
C MET A 73 -13.15 -21.46 9.66
N ALA A 74 -13.93 -20.44 10.02
CA ALA A 74 -14.76 -20.47 11.23
C ALA A 74 -15.89 -21.51 11.15
N GLN A 75 -16.27 -21.96 9.95
CA GLN A 75 -17.28 -22.99 9.68
C GLN A 75 -18.59 -22.83 10.49
N THR A 76 -18.97 -21.58 10.77
CA THR A 76 -20.16 -21.24 11.53
C THR A 76 -20.97 -20.19 10.78
N GLN A 77 -22.29 -20.20 10.99
CA GLN A 77 -23.22 -19.22 10.46
C GLN A 77 -23.67 -18.22 11.54
N ASP A 78 -23.18 -18.37 12.78
CA ASP A 78 -23.45 -17.40 13.83
C ASP A 78 -22.66 -16.10 13.57
N LEU A 79 -23.39 -15.02 13.30
CA LEU A 79 -22.84 -13.70 13.04
C LEU A 79 -21.86 -13.25 14.13
N LYS A 80 -22.13 -13.53 15.40
CA LYS A 80 -21.25 -13.10 16.51
C LYS A 80 -19.91 -13.82 16.47
N MET A 81 -19.92 -15.11 16.13
CA MET A 81 -18.69 -15.91 15.99
C MET A 81 -17.92 -15.56 14.72
N ILE A 82 -18.62 -15.23 13.63
CA ILE A 82 -17.96 -14.72 12.41
C ILE A 82 -17.28 -13.39 12.71
N GLN A 83 -18.00 -12.42 13.29
CA GLN A 83 -17.47 -11.09 13.59
C GLN A 83 -16.28 -11.12 14.56
N SER A 84 -16.31 -11.99 15.57
CA SER A 84 -15.20 -12.12 16.51
C SER A 84 -13.92 -12.65 15.87
N ALA A 85 -14.02 -13.34 14.72
CA ALA A 85 -12.89 -13.84 13.96
C ALA A 85 -12.49 -12.92 12.79
N THR A 86 -13.45 -12.34 12.07
CA THR A 86 -13.20 -11.54 10.85
C THR A 86 -12.60 -10.17 11.14
N TYR A 87 -13.04 -9.49 12.21
CA TYR A 87 -12.53 -8.17 12.56
C TYR A 87 -11.04 -8.19 12.94
N PRO A 88 -10.57 -9.08 13.83
CA PRO A 88 -9.14 -9.18 14.12
C PRO A 88 -8.30 -9.56 12.90
N SER A 89 -8.78 -10.47 12.03
CA SER A 89 -8.08 -10.84 10.80
C SER A 89 -8.01 -9.70 9.79
N TYR A 90 -9.08 -8.91 9.67
CA TYR A 90 -9.08 -7.69 8.86
C TYR A 90 -8.03 -6.70 9.36
N ASP A 91 -8.04 -6.42 10.66
CA ASP A 91 -7.14 -5.47 11.30
C ASP A 91 -5.67 -5.95 11.18
N ALA A 92 -5.41 -7.25 11.33
CA ALA A 92 -4.09 -7.86 11.12
C ALA A 92 -3.60 -7.75 9.66
N GLY A 93 -4.47 -8.04 8.69
CA GLY A 93 -4.17 -7.83 7.27
C GLY A 93 -3.88 -6.36 6.96
N GLY A 94 -4.63 -5.46 7.60
CA GLY A 94 -4.38 -4.03 7.48
C GLY A 94 -3.05 -3.58 8.08
N MET A 95 -2.65 -4.13 9.23
CA MET A 95 -1.33 -3.88 9.79
C MET A 95 -0.22 -4.31 8.82
N ALA A 96 -0.36 -5.45 8.13
CA ALA A 96 0.60 -5.89 7.13
C ALA A 96 0.75 -4.87 5.99
N VAL A 97 -0.36 -4.38 5.42
CA VAL A 97 -0.36 -3.31 4.41
C VAL A 97 0.31 -2.04 4.94
N GLY A 98 -0.01 -1.65 6.18
CA GLY A 98 0.62 -0.52 6.85
C GLY A 98 2.14 -0.68 7.02
N THR A 99 2.62 -1.89 7.33
CA THR A 99 4.06 -2.17 7.41
C THR A 99 4.74 -2.11 6.05
N ALA A 100 4.07 -2.58 4.98
CA ALA A 100 4.59 -2.47 3.62
C ALA A 100 4.76 -1.00 3.20
N TRP A 101 3.77 -0.15 3.49
CA TRP A 101 3.87 1.30 3.28
C TRP A 101 4.97 1.95 4.12
N LYS A 102 5.14 1.55 5.39
CA LYS A 102 6.25 2.03 6.24
C LYS A 102 7.61 1.67 5.64
N MET A 103 7.77 0.45 5.13
CA MET A 103 9.00 0.02 4.46
C MET A 103 9.28 0.80 3.18
N LEU A 104 8.25 1.07 2.37
CA LEU A 104 8.37 1.90 1.16
C LEU A 104 8.80 3.32 1.49
N LEU A 105 8.16 3.96 2.47
CA LEU A 105 8.55 5.29 2.94
C LEU A 105 9.96 5.30 3.52
N GLY A 106 10.38 4.25 4.23
CA GLY A 106 11.75 4.11 4.72
C GLY A 106 12.76 4.12 3.57
N LYS A 107 12.52 3.34 2.53
CA LYS A 107 13.37 3.32 1.32
C LYS A 107 13.38 4.65 0.59
N ALA A 108 12.22 5.30 0.43
CA ALA A 108 12.13 6.61 -0.19
C ALA A 108 12.89 7.69 0.60
N LYS A 109 12.78 7.70 1.93
CA LYS A 109 13.55 8.61 2.80
C LYS A 109 15.06 8.38 2.68
N LEU A 110 15.51 7.13 2.60
CA LEU A 110 16.91 6.82 2.35
C LEU A 110 17.38 7.35 0.99
N GLY A 111 16.59 7.16 -0.06
CA GLY A 111 16.90 7.68 -1.39
C GLY A 111 16.95 9.20 -1.46
N VAL A 112 16.03 9.88 -0.78
CA VAL A 112 16.07 11.35 -0.58
C VAL A 112 17.35 11.74 0.16
N GLY A 113 17.68 11.06 1.25
CA GLY A 113 18.91 11.31 2.02
C GLY A 113 20.17 11.16 1.16
N MET A 114 20.23 10.15 0.28
CA MET A 114 21.33 9.96 -0.66
C MET A 114 21.38 11.08 -1.71
N ALA A 115 20.25 11.50 -2.27
CA ALA A 115 20.19 12.59 -3.25
C ALA A 115 20.65 13.93 -2.64
N TRP A 116 20.21 14.25 -1.42
CA TRP A 116 20.63 15.46 -0.72
C TRP A 116 22.08 15.40 -0.22
N GLY A 117 22.53 14.22 0.22
CA GLY A 117 23.94 13.98 0.53
C GLY A 117 24.86 14.18 -0.67
N ALA A 118 24.39 13.82 -1.87
CA ALA A 118 25.13 14.04 -3.13
C ALA A 118 25.29 15.53 -3.45
N VAL A 119 24.24 16.33 -3.20
CA VAL A 119 24.28 17.79 -3.35
C VAL A 119 25.31 18.39 -2.38
N ALA A 120 25.24 18.02 -1.10
CA ALA A 120 26.19 18.50 -0.10
C ALA A 120 27.64 18.15 -0.44
N ALA A 121 27.88 16.91 -0.91
CA ALA A 121 29.20 16.47 -1.34
C ALA A 121 29.70 17.23 -2.58
N ALA A 122 28.82 17.54 -3.53
CA ALA A 122 29.18 18.31 -4.73
C ALA A 122 29.51 19.77 -4.42
N VAL A 123 28.80 20.40 -3.48
CA VAL A 123 29.10 21.75 -2.99
C VAL A 123 30.49 21.78 -2.33
N ALA A 124 30.78 20.81 -1.45
CA ALA A 124 32.10 20.69 -0.82
C ALA A 124 33.23 20.44 -1.85
N ALA A 125 32.94 19.69 -2.92
CA ALA A 125 33.90 19.38 -3.97
C ALA A 125 34.01 20.45 -5.07
N LYS A 126 33.24 21.55 -5.00
CA LYS A 126 33.16 22.61 -6.02
C LYS A 126 32.86 22.09 -7.44
N VAL A 127 32.02 21.05 -7.53
CA VAL A 127 31.56 20.46 -8.80
C VAL A 127 30.22 21.10 -9.19
N GLY A 128 29.90 21.17 -10.49
CA GLY A 128 28.60 21.66 -10.95
C GLY A 128 27.43 20.97 -10.23
N VAL A 129 26.63 21.76 -9.50
CA VAL A 129 25.61 21.25 -8.57
C VAL A 129 24.22 21.20 -9.22
N VAL A 130 24.00 21.98 -10.29
CA VAL A 130 22.70 22.19 -10.94
C VAL A 130 21.91 20.89 -11.19
N PRO A 131 22.44 19.86 -11.88
CA PRO A 131 21.72 18.61 -12.11
C PRO A 131 21.40 17.82 -10.83
N LEU A 132 22.26 17.89 -9.80
CA LEU A 132 22.07 17.19 -8.53
C LEU A 132 20.94 17.81 -7.71
N VAL A 133 20.83 19.15 -7.75
CA VAL A 133 19.72 19.87 -7.10
C VAL A 133 18.39 19.50 -7.73
N ILE A 134 18.33 19.38 -9.06
CA ILE A 134 17.11 18.95 -9.75
C ILE A 134 16.67 17.56 -9.27
N PHE A 135 17.59 16.60 -9.18
CA PHE A 135 17.27 15.26 -8.64
C PHE A 135 16.88 15.30 -7.16
N ALA A 136 17.52 16.12 -6.35
CA ALA A 136 17.17 16.28 -4.94
C ALA A 136 15.75 16.87 -4.74
N ILE A 137 15.33 17.82 -5.58
CA ILE A 137 13.98 18.37 -5.57
C ILE A 137 12.95 17.33 -6.03
N MET A 138 13.23 16.62 -7.14
CA MET A 138 12.35 15.56 -7.66
C MET A 138 12.10 14.46 -6.62
N THR A 139 13.14 14.05 -5.89
CA THR A 139 13.01 13.03 -4.84
C THR A 139 12.18 13.52 -3.64
N LEU A 140 12.22 14.81 -3.29
CA LEU A 140 11.34 15.40 -2.27
C LEU A 140 9.88 15.43 -2.72
N LEU A 141 9.60 15.85 -3.95
CA LEU A 141 8.23 15.85 -4.49
C LEU A 141 7.65 14.44 -4.51
N ALA A 142 8.44 13.45 -4.93
CA ALA A 142 8.07 12.04 -4.91
C ALA A 142 7.79 11.54 -3.48
N LEU A 143 8.60 11.93 -2.49
CA LEU A 143 8.34 11.60 -1.09
C LEU A 143 7.05 12.22 -0.57
N GLY A 144 6.78 13.49 -0.91
CA GLY A 144 5.53 14.17 -0.55
C GLY A 144 4.30 13.45 -1.12
N TRP A 145 4.36 13.05 -2.39
CA TRP A 145 3.31 12.25 -3.03
C TRP A 145 3.12 10.89 -2.35
N LEU A 146 4.22 10.18 -2.00
CA LEU A 146 4.15 8.91 -1.28
C LEU A 146 3.47 9.03 0.09
N PHE A 147 3.73 10.12 0.82
CA PHE A 147 3.04 10.40 2.08
C PHE A 147 1.55 10.60 1.88
N TRP A 148 1.15 11.37 0.87
CA TRP A 148 -0.25 11.55 0.50
C TRP A 148 -0.93 10.22 0.18
N SER A 149 -0.33 9.41 -0.69
CA SER A 149 -0.86 8.11 -1.10
C SER A 149 -0.98 7.12 0.07
N LYS A 150 -0.07 7.18 1.05
CA LYS A 150 -0.19 6.41 2.29
C LYS A 150 -1.41 6.83 3.11
N MET A 151 -1.61 8.13 3.32
CA MET A 151 -2.76 8.63 4.10
C MET A 151 -4.08 8.25 3.44
N GLU A 152 -4.17 8.37 2.12
CA GLU A 152 -5.34 7.95 1.37
C GLU A 152 -5.58 6.44 1.49
N SER A 153 -4.52 5.63 1.43
CA SER A 153 -4.62 4.18 1.62
C SER A 153 -5.11 3.81 3.02
N GLU A 154 -4.60 4.46 4.07
CA GLU A 154 -5.05 4.26 5.45
C GLU A 154 -6.52 4.67 5.64
N ARG A 155 -6.94 5.79 5.02
CA ARG A 155 -8.33 6.23 5.00
C ARG A 155 -9.25 5.21 4.32
N ILE A 156 -8.83 4.70 3.16
CA ILE A 156 -9.57 3.68 2.41
C ILE A 156 -9.75 2.41 3.25
N MET A 157 -8.73 1.99 3.99
CA MET A 157 -8.84 0.81 4.86
C MET A 157 -9.85 1.02 6.00
N VAL A 158 -9.89 2.20 6.61
CA VAL A 158 -10.91 2.51 7.62
C VAL A 158 -12.32 2.47 7.00
N LEU A 159 -12.50 3.05 5.81
CA LEU A 159 -13.78 3.00 5.10
C LEU A 159 -14.18 1.57 4.73
N ALA A 160 -13.25 0.78 4.20
CA ALA A 160 -13.47 -0.62 3.84
C ALA A 160 -13.90 -1.47 5.04
N ARG A 161 -13.34 -1.22 6.23
CA ARG A 161 -13.75 -1.86 7.49
C ARG A 161 -15.22 -1.61 7.81
N HIS A 162 -15.73 -0.41 7.55
CA HIS A 162 -17.11 -0.05 7.86
C HIS A 162 -18.10 -0.44 6.75
N GLU A 163 -17.68 -0.44 5.50
CA GLU A 163 -18.58 -0.62 4.36
C GLU A 163 -18.55 -2.01 3.74
N ILE A 164 -17.39 -2.69 3.74
CA ILE A 164 -17.19 -3.96 3.04
C ILE A 164 -17.22 -5.14 4.03
N LEU A 165 -16.62 -4.98 5.21
CA LEU A 165 -16.56 -6.06 6.20
C LEU A 165 -17.95 -6.58 6.61
N PRO A 166 -18.98 -5.73 6.85
CA PRO A 166 -20.32 -6.21 7.15
C PRO A 166 -20.97 -6.99 6.00
N GLU A 167 -20.66 -6.62 4.75
CA GLU A 167 -21.13 -7.36 3.56
C GLU A 167 -20.45 -8.74 3.46
N VAL A 168 -19.17 -8.83 3.84
CA VAL A 168 -18.48 -10.13 3.96
C VAL A 168 -19.17 -11.00 4.99
N ASP A 169 -19.36 -10.51 6.23
CA ASP A 169 -19.99 -11.29 7.29
C ASP A 169 -21.39 -11.77 6.88
N ARG A 170 -22.17 -10.90 6.22
CA ARG A 170 -23.51 -11.21 5.71
C ARG A 170 -23.52 -12.36 4.71
N VAL A 171 -22.54 -12.43 3.82
CA VAL A 171 -22.41 -13.51 2.83
C VAL A 171 -22.22 -14.88 3.50
N PHE A 172 -21.48 -14.93 4.60
CA PHE A 172 -21.23 -16.16 5.36
C PHE A 172 -22.45 -16.57 6.21
N VAL A 173 -23.13 -15.61 6.85
CA VAL A 173 -24.36 -15.87 7.60
C VAL A 173 -25.46 -16.41 6.69
N GLU A 174 -25.60 -15.85 5.49
CA GLU A 174 -26.61 -16.29 4.50
C GLU A 174 -26.22 -17.61 3.79
N GLY A 175 -25.08 -18.23 4.14
CA GLY A 175 -24.64 -19.50 3.57
C GLY A 175 -24.25 -19.43 2.09
N ARG A 176 -24.12 -18.24 1.50
CA ARG A 176 -23.80 -18.04 0.08
C ARG A 176 -22.36 -18.41 -0.28
N TYR A 177 -21.51 -18.65 0.72
CA TYR A 177 -20.10 -19.04 0.55
C TYR A 177 -19.87 -20.56 0.44
N ALA A 178 -20.91 -21.40 0.59
CA ALA A 178 -20.79 -22.87 0.51
C ALA A 178 -20.08 -23.35 -0.78
#